data_AF-A0A6D2KMN6-F1
#
_entry.id   AF-A0A6D2KMN6-F1
#
_cell.length_a   1.000
_cell.length_b   1.000
_cell.length_c   1.000
_cell.angle_alpha   90.00
_cell.angle_beta   90.00
_cell.angle_gamma   90.00
#
_symmetry.space_group_name_H-M   'P 1'
#
loop_
_entity.id
_entity.type
_entity.pdbx_description
1 polymer ?
#
loop_
_entity_poly.entity_id
_entity_poly.type
_entity_poly.pdbx_seq_one_letter_code
_entity_poly.pdbx_strand_id
1 'polypeptide(L)'
;MKALYSELNALLPQTSREPLTLPDQLDEAAKYIKKLQNNVEKKRERKRKLVATSASDKLNSTGSSSMSSSVDHFVPTRMPTIEIQETGPILQIFLVTSLEHKFMFHEIIRVLTEEIGAEIIHAGYSTADDAVFHTLHCKVEECDYEAKSKISERLKKFVNGDY
;
A
#
# COMPACT_ATOMS: atom_id res chain seq x y z
N MET A 1 -18.47 -22.15 25.84
CA MET A 1 -17.47 -21.43 26.68
C MET A 1 -16.04 -21.85 26.36
N LYS A 2 -15.62 -23.12 26.51
CA LYS A 2 -14.22 -23.54 26.24
C LYS A 2 -13.68 -23.15 24.86
N ALA A 3 -14.49 -23.25 23.80
CA ALA A 3 -14.09 -22.88 22.44
C ALA A 3 -13.68 -21.40 22.30
N LEU A 4 -14.40 -20.49 22.97
CA LEU A 4 -14.13 -19.05 22.92
C LEU A 4 -12.80 -18.70 23.60
N TYR A 5 -12.45 -19.40 24.69
CA TYR A 5 -11.16 -19.21 25.36
C TYR A 5 -9.99 -19.74 24.52
N SER A 6 -10.19 -20.86 23.82
CA SER A 6 -9.19 -21.37 22.88
C SER A 6 -8.95 -20.41 21.72
N GLU A 7 -10.01 -19.82 21.17
CA GLU A 7 -9.91 -18.81 20.12
C GLU A 7 -9.22 -17.53 20.62
N LEU A 8 -9.57 -17.06 21.81
CA LEU A 8 -8.91 -15.92 22.45
C LEU A 8 -7.41 -16.16 22.60
N ASN A 9 -7.02 -17.31 23.16
CA ASN A 9 -5.61 -17.67 23.36
C ASN A 9 -4.83 -17.83 22.04
N ALA A 10 -5.50 -18.20 20.94
CA ALA A 10 -4.87 -18.26 19.62
C ALA A 10 -4.53 -16.88 19.05
N LEU A 11 -5.28 -15.84 19.44
CA LEU A 11 -5.08 -14.45 18.99
C LEU A 11 -4.06 -13.68 19.85
N LEU A 12 -3.71 -14.20 21.02
CA LEU A 12 -2.70 -13.61 21.89
C LEU A 12 -1.29 -14.00 21.42
N PRO A 13 -0.29 -13.13 21.64
CA PRO A 13 1.10 -13.52 21.47
C PRO A 13 1.36 -14.72 22.38
N GLN A 14 2.02 -15.75 21.86
CA GLN A 14 2.41 -16.93 22.64
C GLN A 14 3.48 -16.54 23.65
N THR A 15 3.06 -15.92 24.74
CA THR A 15 3.86 -15.71 25.94
C THR A 15 3.92 -17.08 26.63
N SER A 16 5.08 -17.40 27.17
CA SER A 16 5.47 -18.64 27.85
C SER A 16 4.35 -19.59 28.29
N ARG A 17 4.59 -20.88 27.98
CA ARG A 17 3.81 -22.12 28.20
C ARG A 17 3.44 -22.43 29.66
N GLU A 18 3.19 -21.44 30.49
CA GLU A 18 2.75 -21.60 31.88
C GLU A 18 1.21 -21.72 31.94
N PRO A 19 0.68 -22.68 32.70
CA PRO A 19 -0.76 -22.85 32.84
C PRO A 19 -1.35 -21.68 33.67
N LEU A 20 -1.72 -20.61 32.98
CA LEU A 20 -2.39 -19.43 33.57
C LEU A 20 -3.83 -19.77 33.95
N THR A 21 -4.29 -19.22 35.08
CA THR A 21 -5.68 -19.36 35.51
C THR A 21 -6.62 -18.57 34.58
N LEU A 22 -7.91 -18.93 34.51
CA LEU A 22 -8.88 -18.26 33.62
C LEU A 22 -8.94 -16.72 33.82
N PRO A 23 -8.92 -16.18 35.06
CA PRO A 23 -8.85 -14.73 35.27
C PRO A 23 -7.57 -14.10 34.72
N ASP A 24 -6.42 -14.75 34.89
CA ASP A 24 -5.13 -14.24 34.42
C ASP A 24 -5.06 -14.19 32.89
N GLN A 25 -5.64 -15.19 32.21
CA GLN A 25 -5.75 -15.21 30.75
C GLN A 25 -6.59 -14.03 30.23
N LEU A 26 -7.68 -13.68 30.93
CA LEU A 26 -8.51 -12.54 30.59
C LEU A 26 -7.81 -11.21 30.85
N ASP A 27 -7.05 -11.10 31.95
CA ASP A 27 -6.26 -9.90 32.26
C ASP A 27 -5.13 -9.70 31.23
N GLU A 28 -4.45 -10.78 30.81
CA GLU A 28 -3.45 -10.73 29.76
C GLU A 28 -4.05 -10.30 28.42
N ALA A 29 -5.22 -10.84 28.06
CA ALA A 29 -5.95 -10.41 26.88
C ALA A 29 -6.30 -8.92 26.93
N ALA A 30 -6.81 -8.44 28.07
CA ALA A 30 -7.13 -7.03 28.26
C ALA A 30 -5.88 -6.13 28.14
N LYS A 31 -4.74 -6.54 28.74
CA LYS A 31 -3.45 -5.87 28.59
C LYS A 31 -2.99 -5.83 27.14
N TYR A 32 -3.16 -6.93 26.40
CA TYR A 32 -2.76 -7.01 25.00
C TYR A 32 -3.62 -6.12 24.11
N ILE A 33 -4.94 -6.09 24.31
CA ILE A 33 -5.85 -5.17 23.62
C ILE A 33 -5.40 -3.72 23.84
N LYS A 34 -5.11 -3.34 25.09
CA LYS A 34 -4.62 -1.99 25.42
C LYS A 34 -3.28 -1.68 24.75
N LYS A 35 -2.36 -2.65 24.69
CA LYS A 35 -1.08 -2.53 23.98
C LYS A 35 -1.30 -2.32 22.48
N LEU A 36 -2.23 -3.05 21.84
CA LEU A 36 -2.54 -2.88 20.43
C LEU A 36 -3.12 -1.49 20.14
N GLN A 37 -4.05 -1.01 20.97
CA GLN A 37 -4.60 0.35 20.86
C GLN A 37 -3.49 1.42 20.87
N ASN A 38 -2.55 1.32 21.82
CA ASN A 38 -1.42 2.24 21.89
C ASN A 38 -0.50 2.14 20.66
N ASN A 39 -0.25 0.93 20.15
CA ASN A 39 0.55 0.75 18.93
C ASN A 39 -0.10 1.39 17.71
N VAL A 40 -1.43 1.27 17.57
CA VAL A 40 -2.18 1.92 16.49
C VAL A 40 -2.05 3.45 16.60
N GLU A 41 -2.24 4.02 17.80
CA GLU A 41 -2.10 5.46 18.00
C GLU A 41 -0.68 5.94 17.71
N LYS A 42 0.34 5.21 18.17
CA LYS A 42 1.75 5.52 17.90
C LYS A 42 2.07 5.47 16.40
N LYS A 43 1.51 4.50 15.66
CA LYS A 43 1.66 4.43 14.20
C LYS A 43 0.95 5.60 13.51
N ARG A 44 -0.26 5.98 13.95
CA ARG A 44 -0.98 7.16 13.44
C ARG A 44 -0.20 8.45 13.69
N GLU A 45 0.37 8.61 14.88
CA GLU A 45 1.17 9.78 15.22
C GLU A 45 2.43 9.89 14.36
N ARG A 46 3.14 8.78 14.15
CA ARG A 46 4.29 8.74 13.23
C ARG A 46 3.89 9.12 11.81
N LYS A 47 2.74 8.64 11.32
CA LYS A 47 2.19 9.04 10.02
C LYS A 47 1.92 10.55 9.96
N ARG A 48 1.27 11.13 11.00
CA ARG A 48 1.01 12.58 11.09
C ARG A 48 2.30 13.40 11.05
N LYS A 49 3.31 13.01 11.82
CA LYS A 49 4.61 13.71 11.86
C LYS A 49 5.32 13.70 10.51
N LEU A 50 5.35 12.56 9.82
CA LEU A 50 5.98 12.44 8.50
C LEU A 50 5.28 13.32 7.46
N VAL A 51 3.95 13.37 7.49
CA VAL A 51 3.16 14.25 6.61
C VAL A 51 3.44 15.72 6.93
N ALA A 52 3.49 16.11 8.21
CA ALA A 52 3.75 17.48 8.63
C ALA A 52 5.16 17.97 8.21
N THR A 53 6.19 17.13 8.30
CA THR A 53 7.55 17.47 7.83
C THR A 53 7.65 17.57 6.31
N SER A 54 6.93 16.72 5.56
CA SER A 54 6.89 16.80 4.10
C SER A 54 6.15 18.05 3.56
N ALA A 55 5.30 18.67 4.39
CA ALA A 55 4.64 19.93 4.08
C ALA A 55 5.55 21.16 4.30
N SER A 56 6.49 21.10 5.26
CA SER A 56 7.43 22.19 5.52
C SER A 56 8.62 22.25 4.55
N ASP A 57 9.06 21.12 3.99
CA ASP A 57 10.16 21.10 3.02
C ASP A 57 9.77 21.66 1.64
N LYS A 58 8.47 21.83 1.38
CA LYS A 58 7.96 22.39 0.11
C LYS A 58 8.08 23.92 0.00
N LEU A 59 8.52 24.61 1.07
CA LEU A 59 8.64 26.07 1.12
C LEU A 59 10.08 26.59 0.95
N ASN A 60 11.10 25.73 0.99
CA ASN A 60 12.50 26.16 1.01
C ASN A 60 13.34 25.68 -0.20
N SER A 61 12.74 25.53 -1.38
CA SER A 61 13.50 25.36 -2.63
C SER A 61 13.28 26.55 -3.55
N THR A 62 13.77 27.72 -3.14
CA THR A 62 13.95 28.88 -4.02
C THR A 62 15.38 28.85 -4.55
N GLY A 63 15.53 28.54 -5.83
CA GLY A 63 16.83 28.59 -6.52
C GLY A 63 16.76 28.12 -7.96
N SER A 64 16.44 29.05 -8.87
CA SER A 64 16.88 29.20 -10.28
C SER A 64 16.82 27.97 -11.21
N SER A 65 16.30 27.98 -12.43
CA SER A 65 15.99 29.05 -13.39
C SER A 65 15.41 28.38 -14.65
N SER A 66 14.30 28.87 -15.20
CA SER A 66 14.13 28.98 -16.66
C SER A 66 12.82 29.70 -16.99
N MET A 67 12.97 30.66 -17.89
CA MET A 67 11.99 31.59 -18.40
C MET A 67 11.13 30.89 -19.45
N SER A 68 9.81 30.85 -19.24
CA SER A 68 8.83 30.71 -20.34
C SER A 68 7.47 31.21 -19.87
N SER A 69 6.98 32.21 -20.57
CA SER A 69 5.76 32.95 -20.33
C SER A 69 4.55 32.27 -20.97
N SER A 70 3.63 31.76 -20.17
CA SER A 70 2.20 31.68 -20.51
C SER A 70 1.41 31.30 -19.27
N VAL A 71 0.31 32.03 -19.07
CA VAL A 71 -0.59 31.90 -17.93
C VAL A 71 -1.36 30.59 -18.06
N ASP A 72 -0.92 29.58 -17.32
CA ASP A 72 -1.79 28.52 -16.81
C ASP A 72 -1.21 28.07 -15.46
N HIS A 73 -2.07 27.86 -14.46
CA HIS A 73 -1.62 27.41 -13.14
C HIS A 73 -1.15 25.96 -13.24
N PHE A 74 0.12 25.74 -13.60
CA PHE A 74 0.78 24.45 -13.48
C PHE A 74 0.92 24.10 -12.00
N VAL A 75 -0.16 23.54 -11.43
CA VAL A 75 -0.03 22.61 -10.32
C VAL A 75 0.91 21.51 -10.83
N PRO A 76 2.03 21.19 -10.15
CA PRO A 76 2.86 20.07 -10.57
C PRO A 76 1.98 18.82 -10.56
N THR A 77 1.53 18.39 -11.73
CA THR A 77 0.76 17.17 -11.89
C THR A 77 1.69 16.05 -11.45
N ARG A 78 1.37 15.45 -10.31
CA ARG A 78 2.18 14.35 -9.77
C ARG A 78 2.20 13.25 -10.84
N MET A 79 3.39 12.98 -11.37
CA MET A 79 3.56 11.89 -12.33
C MET A 79 3.12 10.58 -11.68
N PRO A 80 2.37 9.73 -12.40
CA PRO A 80 1.99 8.44 -11.87
C PRO A 80 3.23 7.61 -11.52
N THR A 81 3.19 6.90 -10.39
CA THR A 81 4.28 6.01 -9.98
C THR A 81 3.73 4.62 -9.71
N ILE A 82 4.50 3.60 -10.09
CA ILE A 82 4.13 2.20 -9.90
C ILE A 82 5.24 1.44 -9.18
N GLU A 83 4.86 0.70 -8.15
CA GLU A 83 5.70 -0.23 -7.43
C GLU A 83 5.08 -1.63 -7.49
N ILE A 84 5.91 -2.63 -7.74
CA ILE A 84 5.49 -4.02 -7.90
C ILE A 84 6.34 -4.87 -6.97
N GLN A 85 5.70 -5.63 -6.10
CA GLN A 85 6.31 -6.55 -5.15
C GLN A 85 5.83 -7.97 -5.43
N GLU A 86 6.77 -8.91 -5.54
CA GLU A 86 6.47 -10.33 -5.75
C GLU A 86 6.66 -11.10 -4.45
N THR A 87 5.67 -11.91 -4.06
CA THR A 87 5.75 -12.82 -2.92
C THR A 87 5.21 -14.19 -3.33
N GLY A 88 6.09 -15.01 -3.90
CA GLY A 88 5.73 -16.34 -4.43
C GLY A 88 4.75 -16.23 -5.61
N PRO A 89 3.56 -16.87 -5.56
CA PRO A 89 2.57 -16.76 -6.63
C PRO A 89 1.76 -15.46 -6.57
N ILE A 90 1.95 -14.63 -5.54
CA ILE A 90 1.19 -13.39 -5.35
C ILE A 90 2.02 -12.22 -5.88
N LEU A 91 1.38 -11.41 -6.71
CA LEU A 91 1.90 -10.14 -7.20
C LEU A 91 1.11 -9.00 -6.55
N GLN A 92 1.83 -8.12 -5.86
CA GLN A 92 1.27 -6.95 -5.20
C GLN A 92 1.71 -5.69 -5.94
N ILE A 93 0.76 -4.87 -6.35
CA ILE A 93 1.00 -3.68 -7.15
C ILE A 93 0.44 -2.47 -6.41
N PHE A 94 1.29 -1.45 -6.28
CA PHE A 94 0.94 -0.14 -5.75
C PHE A 94 1.07 0.89 -6.86
N LEU A 95 -0.02 1.58 -7.15
CA LEU A 95 -0.06 2.63 -8.16
C LEU A 95 -0.48 3.93 -7.48
N VAL A 96 0.30 4.99 -7.66
CA VAL A 96 -0.07 6.34 -7.25
C VAL A 96 -0.35 7.15 -8.49
N THR A 97 -1.55 7.72 -8.61
CA THR A 97 -1.97 8.55 -9.75
C THR A 97 -2.57 9.85 -9.26
N SER A 98 -2.52 10.93 -10.04
CA SER A 98 -3.41 12.07 -9.83
C SER A 98 -4.84 11.76 -10.34
N LEU A 99 -5.79 12.66 -10.09
CA LEU A 99 -7.16 12.50 -10.58
C LEU A 99 -7.27 12.43 -12.11
N GLU A 100 -6.30 12.99 -12.83
CA GLU A 100 -6.23 13.03 -14.29
C GLU A 100 -5.79 11.68 -14.89
N HIS A 101 -5.07 10.86 -14.10
CA HIS A 101 -4.48 9.59 -14.56
C HIS A 101 -5.25 8.37 -14.06
N LYS A 102 -6.53 8.51 -13.69
CA LYS A 102 -7.37 7.41 -13.19
C LYS A 102 -7.51 6.24 -14.17
N PHE A 103 -7.41 6.51 -15.48
CA PHE A 103 -7.48 5.49 -16.52
C PHE A 103 -6.34 4.45 -16.43
N MET A 104 -5.20 4.83 -15.84
CA MET A 104 -4.04 3.94 -15.66
C MET A 104 -4.40 2.69 -14.85
N PHE A 105 -5.27 2.84 -13.83
CA PHE A 105 -5.69 1.73 -12.99
C PHE A 105 -6.48 0.67 -13.78
N HIS A 106 -7.39 1.12 -14.64
CA HIS A 106 -8.14 0.23 -15.53
C HIS A 106 -7.20 -0.48 -16.50
N GLU A 107 -6.24 0.24 -17.07
CA GLU A 107 -5.28 -0.34 -18.01
C GLU A 107 -4.40 -1.40 -17.36
N ILE A 108 -3.94 -1.15 -16.13
CA ILE A 108 -3.18 -2.14 -15.36
C ILE A 108 -4.02 -3.38 -15.09
N ILE A 109 -5.28 -3.23 -14.68
CA ILE A 109 -6.19 -4.37 -14.51
C ILE A 109 -6.31 -5.17 -15.81
N ARG A 110 -6.52 -4.49 -16.93
CA ARG A 110 -6.63 -5.12 -18.26
C ARG A 110 -5.38 -5.93 -18.59
N VAL A 111 -4.19 -5.34 -18.46
CA VAL A 111 -2.91 -6.03 -18.71
C VAL A 111 -2.78 -7.26 -17.80
N LEU A 112 -3.12 -7.13 -16.52
CA LEU A 112 -3.05 -8.25 -15.56
C LEU A 112 -4.00 -9.39 -15.94
N THR A 113 -5.23 -9.09 -16.34
CA THR A 113 -6.23 -10.12 -16.63
C THR A 113 -6.11 -10.72 -18.02
N GLU A 114 -5.87 -9.89 -19.04
CA GLU A 114 -5.88 -10.32 -20.44
C GLU A 114 -4.53 -10.90 -20.89
N GLU A 115 -3.41 -10.33 -20.44
CA GLU A 115 -2.08 -10.78 -20.89
C GLU A 115 -1.49 -11.87 -20.00
N ILE A 116 -1.68 -11.76 -18.68
CA ILE A 116 -1.09 -12.68 -17.70
C ILE A 116 -2.06 -13.80 -17.32
N GLY A 117 -3.37 -13.58 -17.49
CA GLY A 117 -4.38 -14.43 -16.88
C GLY A 117 -4.33 -14.40 -15.35
N ALA A 118 -3.88 -13.30 -14.75
CA ALA A 118 -3.77 -13.19 -13.30
C ALA A 118 -5.15 -13.04 -12.67
N GLU A 119 -5.43 -13.84 -11.64
CA GLU A 119 -6.65 -13.75 -10.85
C GLU A 119 -6.52 -12.61 -9.84
N ILE A 120 -7.36 -11.59 -9.94
CA ILE A 120 -7.35 -10.47 -8.99
C ILE A 120 -8.04 -10.91 -7.70
N ILE A 121 -7.27 -11.09 -6.63
CA ILE A 121 -7.78 -11.43 -5.29
C ILE A 121 -8.34 -10.19 -4.59
N HIS A 122 -7.64 -9.07 -4.72
CA HIS A 122 -8.00 -7.83 -4.06
C HIS A 122 -7.66 -6.62 -4.93
N ALA A 123 -8.60 -5.67 -4.98
CA ALA A 123 -8.41 -4.37 -5.59
C ALA A 123 -9.02 -3.31 -4.66
N GLY A 124 -8.26 -2.25 -4.40
CA GLY A 124 -8.69 -1.17 -3.54
C GLY A 124 -8.05 0.14 -3.94
N TYR A 125 -8.66 1.24 -3.52
CA TYR A 125 -8.09 2.56 -3.67
C TYR A 125 -8.36 3.42 -2.45
N SER A 126 -7.53 4.43 -2.26
CA SER A 126 -7.75 5.50 -1.29
C SER A 126 -7.27 6.81 -1.87
N THR A 127 -7.92 7.91 -1.50
CA THR A 127 -7.55 9.25 -1.93
C THR A 127 -6.94 10.00 -0.76
N ALA A 128 -5.83 10.71 -1.00
CA ALA A 128 -5.29 11.68 -0.06
C ALA A 128 -4.80 12.90 -0.83
N ASP A 129 -5.34 14.07 -0.47
CA ASP A 129 -5.17 15.33 -1.19
C ASP A 129 -5.53 15.19 -2.68
N ASP A 130 -4.56 15.38 -3.57
CA ASP A 130 -4.69 15.26 -5.03
C ASP A 130 -4.12 13.93 -5.59
N ALA A 131 -3.78 12.99 -4.71
CA ALA A 131 -3.28 11.68 -5.09
C ALA A 131 -4.28 10.57 -4.80
N VAL A 132 -4.37 9.63 -5.72
CA VAL A 132 -5.11 8.37 -5.62
C VAL A 132 -4.10 7.25 -5.50
N PHE A 133 -4.19 6.50 -4.40
CA PHE A 133 -3.38 5.33 -4.11
C PHE A 133 -4.21 4.11 -4.43
N HIS A 134 -3.78 3.33 -5.40
CA HIS A 134 -4.39 2.07 -5.76
C HIS A 134 -3.55 0.90 -5.27
N THR A 135 -4.21 -0.17 -4.87
CA THR A 135 -3.59 -1.39 -4.39
C THR A 135 -4.25 -2.57 -5.07
N LEU A 136 -3.45 -3.43 -5.68
CA LEU A 136 -3.87 -4.65 -6.37
C LEU A 136 -3.09 -5.82 -5.84
N HIS A 137 -3.80 -6.88 -5.45
CA HIS A 137 -3.21 -8.16 -5.11
C HIS A 137 -3.78 -9.17 -6.09
N CYS A 138 -2.93 -9.74 -6.93
CA CYS A 138 -3.32 -10.78 -7.87
C CYS A 138 -2.50 -12.04 -7.64
N LYS A 139 -3.15 -13.17 -7.90
CA LYS A 139 -2.54 -14.49 -7.96
C LYS A 139 -2.22 -14.76 -9.43
N VAL A 140 -0.96 -15.03 -9.68
CA VAL A 140 -0.50 -15.50 -10.98
C VAL A 140 -0.35 -17.01 -10.83
N GLU A 141 -1.01 -17.79 -11.69
CA GLU A 141 -0.68 -19.22 -11.82
C GLU A 141 0.81 -19.36 -12.23
N GLU A 142 1.40 -20.55 -12.24
CA GLU A 142 2.82 -20.73 -12.61
C GLU A 142 3.08 -20.30 -14.08
N CYS A 143 3.14 -18.99 -14.31
CA CYS A 143 3.74 -18.38 -15.48
C CYS A 143 5.24 -18.39 -15.26
N ASP A 144 5.98 -18.72 -16.32
CA ASP A 144 7.44 -18.63 -16.35
C ASP A 144 7.91 -17.34 -15.68
N TYR A 145 8.95 -17.44 -14.83
CA TYR A 145 9.58 -16.31 -14.14
C TYR A 145 9.92 -15.15 -15.09
N GLU A 146 10.20 -15.50 -16.35
CA GLU A 146 10.50 -14.58 -17.44
C GLU A 146 9.27 -13.75 -17.88
N ALA A 147 8.06 -14.34 -17.87
CA ALA A 147 6.82 -13.64 -18.16
C ALA A 147 6.55 -12.56 -17.11
N LYS A 148 6.60 -12.93 -15.81
CA LYS A 148 6.39 -11.98 -14.70
C LYS A 148 7.33 -10.78 -14.76
N SER A 149 8.61 -11.03 -15.05
CA SER A 149 9.63 -9.99 -15.16
C SER A 149 9.34 -9.02 -16.32
N LYS A 150 9.03 -9.55 -17.51
CA LYS A 150 8.66 -8.74 -18.71
C LYS A 150 7.45 -7.86 -18.46
N ILE A 151 6.45 -8.38 -17.75
CA ILE A 151 5.24 -7.64 -17.42
C ILE A 151 5.55 -6.52 -16.42
N SER A 152 6.33 -6.82 -15.37
CA SER A 152 6.72 -5.79 -14.40
C SER A 152 7.48 -4.65 -15.07
N GLU A 153 8.33 -4.96 -16.05
CA GLU A 153 9.04 -3.97 -16.87
C GLU A 153 8.08 -3.18 -17.77
N ARG A 154 7.15 -3.86 -18.43
CA ARG A 154 6.14 -3.22 -19.29
C ARG A 154 5.22 -2.29 -18.51
N LEU A 155 4.75 -2.70 -17.34
CA LEU A 155 3.91 -1.86 -16.47
C LEU A 155 4.68 -0.63 -15.97
N LYS A 156 5.98 -0.78 -15.67
CA LYS A 156 6.85 0.36 -15.35
C LYS A 156 7.03 1.30 -16.55
N LYS A 157 7.27 0.77 -17.76
CA LYS A 157 7.37 1.58 -18.99
C LYS A 157 6.07 2.33 -19.30
N PHE A 158 4.93 1.65 -19.18
CA PHE A 158 3.61 2.23 -19.40
C PHE A 158 3.35 3.43 -18.46
N VAL A 159 3.79 3.31 -17.20
CA VAL A 159 3.62 4.37 -16.19
C VAL A 159 4.63 5.50 -16.35
N ASN A 160 5.86 5.20 -16.76
CA ASN A 160 6.91 6.21 -16.93
C ASN A 160 6.82 6.96 -18.27
N GLY A 161 6.00 6.49 -19.22
CA GLY A 161 5.84 7.13 -20.54
C GLY A 161 7.01 6.91 -21.50
N ASP A 162 7.88 5.92 -21.23
CA ASP A 162 8.99 5.54 -22.09
C ASP A 162 8.46 4.67 -23.26
N TYR A 163 8.04 5.31 -24.34
CA TYR A 163 7.72 4.68 -25.63
C TYR A 163 8.80 4.95 -26.67
#